data_AF-A0A7S4QEU1-F1
#
_entry.id   AF-A0A7S4QEU1-F1
#
_cell.length_a   1.000
_cell.length_b   1.000
_cell.length_c   1.000
_cell.angle_alpha   90.00
_cell.angle_beta   90.00
_cell.angle_gamma   90.00
#
_symmetry.space_group_name_H-M   'P 1'
#
loop_
_entity.id
_entity.type
_entity.pdbx_description
1 polymer ?
#
loop_
_entity_poly.entity_id
_entity_poly.type
_entity_poly.pdbx_seq_one_letter_code
_entity_poly.pdbx_strand_id
1 'polypeptide(L)'
;SRLRELLVSGLGCLDLRDRGTRLRLQPGLEALLRLVHRSEDLDGGCCVGPQWTELQGQLAGVQAVDEKLPAGRFSPDLGHKSTAGGIYTPSPGVQALRFVQKASRANPLRCKLCGQGLLSQWICVRHNKPKIMVPSHGHHGCGHYETVGGLDFINDKKSDLDYCVHDKIAKDC
;
A
#
# COMPACT_ATOMS: atom_id res chain seq x y z
N SER A 1 -3.17 -21.76 -20.59
CA SER A 1 -3.47 -21.75 -19.13
C SER A 1 -4.55 -20.71 -18.87
N ARG A 2 -5.43 -20.95 -17.90
CA ARG A 2 -6.58 -20.08 -17.55
C ARG A 2 -6.20 -18.61 -17.27
N LEU A 3 -4.98 -18.37 -16.79
CA LEU A 3 -4.42 -17.03 -16.59
C LEU A 3 -4.18 -16.29 -17.91
N ARG A 4 -3.68 -16.98 -18.95
CA ARG A 4 -3.48 -16.40 -20.29
C ARG A 4 -4.82 -15.96 -20.89
N GLU A 5 -5.86 -16.78 -20.74
CA GLU A 5 -7.22 -16.45 -21.19
C GLU A 5 -7.80 -15.24 -20.45
N LEU A 6 -7.61 -15.16 -19.12
CA LEU A 6 -8.03 -14.00 -18.34
C LEU A 6 -7.28 -12.71 -18.71
N LEU A 7 -5.97 -12.79 -18.97
CA LEU A 7 -5.18 -11.64 -19.41
C LEU A 7 -5.62 -11.18 -20.80
N VAL A 8 -5.79 -12.10 -21.74
CA VAL A 8 -6.25 -11.77 -23.10
C VAL A 8 -7.66 -11.20 -23.09
N SER A 9 -8.58 -11.79 -22.31
CA SER A 9 -9.95 -11.30 -22.17
C SER A 9 -10.01 -9.95 -21.46
N GLY A 10 -9.20 -9.74 -20.42
CA GLY A 10 -9.15 -8.48 -19.68
C GLY A 10 -8.56 -7.33 -20.49
N LEU A 11 -7.48 -7.60 -21.24
CA LEU A 11 -6.89 -6.64 -22.18
C LEU A 11 -7.82 -6.33 -23.36
N GLY A 12 -8.65 -7.30 -23.78
CA GLY A 12 -9.65 -7.11 -24.85
C GLY A 12 -10.77 -6.13 -24.47
N CYS A 13 -10.99 -5.89 -23.19
CA CYS A 13 -11.96 -4.90 -22.69
C CYS A 13 -11.37 -3.50 -22.52
N LEU A 14 -10.06 -3.31 -22.74
CA LEU A 14 -9.43 -2.00 -22.62
C LEU A 14 -9.49 -1.25 -23.96
N ASP A 15 -9.90 0.01 -23.92
CA ASP A 15 -9.79 0.89 -25.08
C ASP A 15 -8.34 1.34 -25.26
N LEU A 16 -7.58 0.60 -26.07
CA LEU A 16 -6.19 0.94 -26.38
C LEU A 16 -6.05 2.17 -27.28
N ARG A 17 -7.16 2.74 -27.80
CA ARG A 17 -7.13 4.02 -28.51
C ARG A 17 -7.15 5.21 -27.54
N ASP A 18 -7.65 5.01 -26.32
CA ASP A 18 -7.63 6.02 -25.28
C ASP A 18 -6.19 6.32 -24.81
N ARG A 19 -5.84 7.60 -24.81
CA ARG A 19 -4.50 8.09 -24.44
C ARG A 19 -4.18 7.84 -22.98
N GLY A 20 -5.18 7.95 -22.09
CA GLY A 20 -4.99 7.74 -20.64
C GLY A 20 -4.66 6.29 -20.34
N THR A 21 -5.40 5.37 -20.95
CA THR A 21 -5.21 3.92 -20.84
C THR A 21 -3.83 3.52 -21.35
N ARG A 22 -3.39 4.05 -22.50
CA ARG A 22 -2.03 3.80 -23.03
C ARG A 22 -0.93 4.26 -22.08
N LEU A 23 -1.02 5.48 -21.55
CA LEU A 23 -0.01 6.01 -20.61
C LEU A 23 0.08 5.19 -19.33
N ARG A 24 -1.05 4.69 -18.82
CA ARG A 24 -1.11 3.84 -17.62
C ARG A 24 -0.53 2.45 -17.84
N LEU A 25 -0.74 1.87 -19.02
CA LEU A 25 -0.22 0.54 -19.37
C LEU A 25 1.26 0.56 -19.74
N GLN A 26 1.78 1.70 -20.19
CA GLN A 26 3.12 1.82 -20.75
C GLN A 26 4.25 1.31 -19.84
N PRO A 27 4.30 1.62 -18.53
CA PRO A 27 5.35 1.09 -17.65
C PRO A 27 5.35 -0.44 -17.54
N GLY A 28 4.15 -1.04 -17.52
CA GLY A 28 3.99 -2.50 -17.49
C GLY A 28 4.42 -3.16 -18.79
N LEU A 29 4.07 -2.56 -19.93
CA LEU A 29 4.50 -3.02 -21.24
C LEU A 29 6.02 -2.91 -21.42
N GLU A 30 6.64 -1.82 -20.97
CA GLU A 30 8.10 -1.65 -21.00
C GLU A 30 8.82 -2.65 -20.09
N ALA A 31 8.24 -3.02 -18.94
CA ALA A 31 8.76 -4.08 -18.08
C ALA A 31 8.68 -5.46 -18.77
N LEU A 32 7.52 -5.79 -19.36
CA LEU A 32 7.33 -7.04 -20.10
C LEU A 32 8.27 -7.14 -21.30
N LEU A 33 8.44 -6.06 -22.07
CA LEU A 33 9.37 -6.02 -23.19
C LEU A 33 10.81 -6.24 -22.74
N ARG A 34 11.24 -5.64 -21.62
CA ARG A 34 12.58 -5.90 -21.05
C ARG A 34 12.77 -7.35 -20.62
N LEU A 35 11.74 -7.99 -20.09
CA LEU A 35 11.78 -9.41 -19.73
C LEU A 35 11.89 -10.30 -20.97
N VAL A 36 11.14 -10.00 -22.02
CA VAL A 36 11.18 -10.75 -23.30
C VAL A 36 12.55 -10.60 -23.98
N HIS A 37 13.09 -9.39 -24.07
CA HIS A 37 14.42 -9.16 -24.68
C HIS A 37 15.58 -9.79 -23.89
N ARG A 38 15.41 -9.97 -22.57
CA ARG A 38 16.38 -10.72 -21.75
C ARG A 38 16.22 -12.24 -21.88
N SER A 39 15.14 -12.72 -22.49
CA SER A 39 14.81 -14.14 -22.59
C SER A 39 15.26 -14.79 -23.90
N GLU A 40 15.92 -14.05 -24.81
CA GLU A 40 16.50 -14.63 -26.04
C GLU A 40 17.61 -15.67 -25.75
N ASP A 41 18.05 -15.81 -24.49
CA ASP A 41 18.94 -16.88 -24.01
C ASP A 41 18.21 -18.12 -23.43
N LEU A 42 16.87 -18.20 -23.50
CA LEU A 42 16.09 -19.26 -22.85
C LEU A 42 15.48 -20.25 -23.85
N ASP A 43 16.32 -20.86 -24.69
CA ASP A 43 16.00 -22.10 -25.41
C ASP A 43 15.93 -23.34 -24.47
N GLY A 44 16.09 -23.15 -23.16
CA GLY A 44 16.17 -24.22 -22.17
C GLY A 44 15.17 -24.08 -21.02
N GLY A 45 13.90 -24.41 -21.26
CA GLY A 45 12.99 -25.14 -20.37
C GLY A 45 12.81 -24.78 -18.87
N CYS A 46 13.41 -23.74 -18.30
CA CYS A 46 13.49 -23.59 -16.84
C CYS A 46 13.12 -22.20 -16.32
N CYS A 47 12.20 -22.23 -15.35
CA CYS A 47 12.09 -21.31 -14.21
C CYS A 47 11.49 -19.91 -14.46
N VAL A 48 10.19 -19.88 -14.80
CA VAL A 48 9.35 -18.66 -14.82
C VAL A 48 9.12 -18.06 -13.41
N GLY A 49 9.42 -18.80 -12.33
CA GLY A 49 9.11 -18.42 -10.95
C GLY A 49 9.79 -17.12 -10.47
N PRO A 50 11.11 -16.97 -10.59
CA PRO A 50 11.81 -15.77 -10.12
C PRO A 50 11.44 -14.50 -10.90
N GLN A 51 11.37 -14.59 -12.24
CA GLN A 51 10.99 -13.46 -13.09
C GLN A 51 9.54 -13.01 -12.83
N TRP A 52 8.64 -13.97 -12.56
CA TRP A 52 7.26 -13.68 -12.17
C TRP A 52 7.16 -13.02 -10.79
N THR A 53 7.96 -13.48 -9.83
CA THR A 53 8.02 -12.89 -8.48
C THR A 53 8.54 -11.44 -8.55
N GLU A 54 9.52 -11.17 -9.40
CA GLU A 54 10.05 -9.82 -9.60
C GLU A 54 9.05 -8.91 -10.32
N LEU A 55 8.35 -9.41 -11.35
CA LEU A 55 7.27 -8.68 -12.01
C LEU A 55 6.12 -8.39 -11.03
N GLN A 56 5.75 -9.32 -10.15
CA GLN A 56 4.77 -9.10 -9.09
C GLN A 56 5.23 -8.03 -8.10
N GLY A 57 6.52 -7.99 -7.73
CA GLY A 57 7.09 -6.92 -6.90
C GLY A 57 7.01 -5.54 -7.57
N GLN A 58 7.27 -5.47 -8.88
CA GLN A 58 7.15 -4.23 -9.66
C GLN A 58 5.68 -3.79 -9.83
N LEU A 59 4.77 -4.72 -10.07
CA LEU A 59 3.33 -4.44 -10.22
C LEU A 59 2.63 -4.14 -8.89
N ALA A 60 3.11 -4.66 -7.76
CA ALA A 60 2.60 -4.30 -6.42
C ALA A 60 2.78 -2.80 -6.11
N GLY A 61 3.76 -2.13 -6.74
CA GLY A 61 3.92 -0.67 -6.67
C GLY A 61 3.00 0.13 -7.61
N VAL A 62 2.33 -0.55 -8.55
CA VAL A 62 1.50 0.04 -9.62
C VAL A 62 0.00 -0.05 -9.31
N GLN A 63 -0.41 -0.44 -8.11
CA GLN A 63 -1.79 -0.16 -7.65
C GLN A 63 -1.97 1.34 -7.36
N ALA A 64 -2.00 2.14 -8.41
CA ALA A 64 -2.63 3.43 -8.44
C ALA A 64 -4.12 3.17 -8.70
N VAL A 65 -4.86 2.91 -7.62
CA VAL A 65 -6.21 3.44 -7.57
C VAL A 65 -6.08 4.96 -7.59
N ASP A 66 -6.11 5.51 -8.80
CA ASP A 66 -6.65 6.84 -9.06
C ASP A 66 -8.18 6.75 -8.95
N GLU A 67 -8.65 6.16 -7.85
CA GLU A 67 -9.98 6.47 -7.37
C GLU A 67 -9.83 7.90 -6.89
N LYS A 68 -10.52 8.82 -7.58
CA LYS A 68 -10.95 10.07 -6.97
C LYS A 68 -11.32 9.71 -5.55
N LEU A 69 -10.45 10.10 -4.59
CA LEU A 69 -10.72 9.88 -3.18
C LEU A 69 -12.17 10.30 -3.01
N PRO A 70 -13.05 9.41 -2.51
CA PRO A 70 -14.44 9.80 -2.31
C PRO A 70 -14.37 11.14 -1.60
N ALA A 71 -15.13 12.13 -2.09
CA ALA A 71 -15.14 13.49 -1.57
C ALA A 71 -15.75 13.55 -0.15
N GLY A 72 -15.43 12.55 0.68
CA GLY A 72 -15.58 12.53 2.11
C GLY A 72 -14.87 13.76 2.65
N ARG A 73 -15.64 14.51 3.42
CA ARG A 73 -15.23 15.78 4.02
C ARG A 73 -14.02 15.53 4.91
N PHE A 74 -12.83 15.89 4.42
CA PHE A 74 -11.67 16.09 5.28
C PHE A 74 -11.95 17.35 6.09
N SER A 75 -12.59 17.19 7.25
CA SER A 75 -12.86 18.33 8.13
C SER A 75 -11.54 18.77 8.77
N PRO A 76 -11.08 20.01 8.52
CA PRO A 76 -9.80 20.49 9.06
C PRO A 76 -9.82 20.69 10.58
N ASP A 77 -11.01 20.81 11.19
CA ASP A 77 -11.17 21.36 12.54
C ASP A 77 -11.44 20.36 13.68
N LEU A 78 -11.43 19.05 13.42
CA LEU A 78 -11.86 18.04 14.42
C LEU A 78 -10.78 17.00 14.76
N GLY A 79 -9.51 17.33 14.52
CA GLY A 79 -8.40 16.39 14.67
C GLY A 79 -7.79 16.38 16.06
N HIS A 80 -7.58 15.19 16.61
CA HIS A 80 -6.57 14.97 17.66
C HIS A 80 -5.19 15.44 17.14
N LYS A 81 -4.22 15.75 18.03
CA LYS A 81 -2.88 16.23 17.63
C LYS A 81 -2.19 15.34 16.56
N SER A 82 -2.51 14.05 16.55
CA SER A 82 -1.99 13.06 15.61
C SER A 82 -2.70 13.03 14.25
N THR A 83 -3.73 13.85 14.02
CA THR A 83 -4.58 13.82 12.81
C THR A 83 -4.85 15.21 12.23
N ALA A 84 -4.01 16.18 12.55
CA ALA A 84 -4.18 17.57 12.14
C ALA A 84 -4.20 17.72 10.61
N GLY A 85 -5.12 18.54 10.10
CA GLY A 85 -5.23 18.82 8.66
C GLY A 85 -5.57 17.60 7.80
N GLY A 86 -6.20 16.57 8.37
CA GLY A 86 -6.53 15.34 7.64
C GLY A 86 -5.32 14.45 7.36
N ILE A 87 -4.17 14.70 7.98
CA ILE A 87 -2.96 13.90 7.85
C ILE A 87 -2.63 13.26 9.19
N TYR A 88 -2.49 11.94 9.18
CA TYR A 88 -2.02 11.17 10.32
C TYR A 88 -0.51 11.37 10.52
N THR A 89 -0.11 11.74 11.74
CA THR A 89 1.26 11.80 12.20
C THR A 89 1.39 11.12 13.57
N PRO A 90 2.15 10.01 13.69
CA PRO A 90 2.38 9.33 14.97
C PRO A 90 3.12 10.24 15.95
N SER A 91 3.11 9.88 17.24
CA SER A 91 3.96 10.56 18.24
C SER A 91 5.45 10.41 17.92
N PRO A 92 6.33 11.36 18.31
CA PRO A 92 7.77 11.26 18.06
C PRO A 92 8.40 9.95 18.57
N GLY A 93 7.93 9.43 19.71
CA GLY A 93 8.41 8.16 20.26
C GLY A 93 8.04 6.94 19.41
N VAL A 94 6.92 6.99 18.67
CA VAL A 94 6.53 5.96 17.69
C VAL A 94 7.31 6.13 16.39
N GLN A 95 7.51 7.37 15.92
CA GLN A 95 8.31 7.66 14.72
C GLN A 95 9.76 7.17 14.84
N ALA A 96 10.31 7.18 16.07
CA ALA A 96 11.68 6.74 16.35
C ALA A 96 11.85 5.20 16.44
N LEU A 97 10.77 4.42 16.34
CA LEU A 97 10.86 2.96 16.41
C LEU A 97 11.50 2.38 15.15
N ARG A 98 12.34 1.34 15.32
CA ARG A 98 13.18 0.73 14.28
C ARG A 98 12.45 0.38 12.98
N PHE A 99 11.23 -0.11 13.09
CA PHE A 99 10.45 -0.61 11.96
C PHE A 99 9.46 0.42 11.40
N VAL A 100 9.37 1.60 12.00
CA VAL A 100 8.48 2.68 11.57
C VAL A 100 9.22 3.56 10.58
N GLN A 101 8.62 3.78 9.42
CA GLN A 101 9.17 4.62 8.38
C GLN A 101 8.08 5.42 7.67
N LYS A 102 8.49 6.54 7.08
CA LYS A 102 7.61 7.37 6.26
C LYS A 102 7.65 6.90 4.81
N ALA A 103 6.50 6.51 4.27
CA ALA A 103 6.33 6.17 2.87
C ALA A 103 6.32 7.43 1.98
N SER A 104 6.74 7.28 0.72
CA SER A 104 6.70 8.35 -0.27
C SER A 104 5.27 8.73 -0.68
N ARG A 105 4.32 7.80 -0.54
CA ARG A 105 2.91 7.99 -0.89
C ARG A 105 2.02 7.94 0.35
N ALA A 106 0.98 8.77 0.34
CA ALA A 106 -0.06 8.75 1.35
C ALA A 106 -1.09 7.65 1.04
N ASN A 107 -1.52 6.96 2.08
CA ASN A 107 -2.52 5.90 2.01
C ASN A 107 -3.81 6.38 2.67
N PRO A 108 -4.96 6.30 1.98
CA PRO A 108 -6.23 6.69 2.56
C PRO A 108 -6.68 5.72 3.64
N LEU A 109 -7.11 6.31 4.74
CA LEU A 109 -7.77 5.66 5.86
C LEU A 109 -9.21 6.17 5.94
N ARG A 110 -10.10 5.31 6.46
CA ARG A 110 -11.51 5.62 6.67
C ARG A 110 -11.93 5.21 8.07
N CYS A 111 -12.64 6.08 8.78
CA CYS A 111 -13.25 5.70 10.05
C CYS A 111 -14.40 4.71 9.77
N LYS A 112 -14.41 3.56 10.45
CA LYS A 112 -15.43 2.52 10.27
C LYS A 112 -16.86 2.98 10.61
N LEU A 113 -17.02 3.94 11.53
CA LEU A 113 -18.34 4.35 12.02
C LEU A 113 -18.96 5.48 11.19
N CYS A 114 -18.24 6.59 11.00
CA CYS A 114 -18.81 7.78 10.35
C CYS A 114 -18.30 8.00 8.92
N GLY A 115 -17.31 7.22 8.46
CA GLY A 115 -16.74 7.34 7.12
C GLY A 115 -15.74 8.49 6.93
N GLN A 116 -15.41 9.28 7.95
CA GLN A 116 -14.42 10.36 7.83
C GLN A 116 -13.07 9.81 7.33
N GLY A 117 -12.50 10.52 6.36
CA GLY A 117 -11.22 10.17 5.74
C GLY A 117 -10.02 10.79 6.43
N LEU A 118 -8.88 10.09 6.36
CA LEU A 118 -7.57 10.54 6.84
C LEU A 118 -6.48 10.01 5.90
N LEU A 119 -5.35 10.70 5.79
CA LEU A 119 -4.21 10.21 5.01
C LEU A 119 -3.07 9.75 5.92
N SER A 120 -2.52 8.57 5.67
CA SER A 120 -1.35 8.04 6.39
C SER A 120 -0.15 7.86 5.45
N GLN A 121 0.95 8.55 5.75
CA GLN A 121 2.24 8.33 5.11
C GLN A 121 3.14 7.42 5.96
N TRP A 122 2.62 6.80 7.01
CA TRP A 122 3.42 6.04 7.96
C TRP A 122 3.16 4.55 7.80
N ILE A 123 4.25 3.79 7.70
CA ILE A 123 4.20 2.34 7.56
C ILE A 123 5.14 1.69 8.57
N CYS A 124 4.76 0.51 9.02
CA CYS A 124 5.62 -0.37 9.79
C CYS A 124 6.09 -1.51 8.87
N VAL A 125 7.40 -1.65 8.67
CA VAL A 125 7.98 -2.67 7.79
C VAL A 125 8.73 -3.69 8.64
N ARG A 126 8.19 -4.90 8.72
CA ARG A 126 8.80 -6.02 9.45
C ARG A 126 8.79 -7.27 8.58
N HIS A 127 9.91 -8.00 8.50
CA HIS A 127 10.07 -9.17 7.63
C HIS A 127 9.66 -8.93 6.17
N ASN A 128 9.99 -7.76 5.62
CA ASN A 128 9.57 -7.34 4.27
C ASN A 128 8.04 -7.31 4.05
N LYS A 129 7.25 -7.25 5.14
CA LYS A 129 5.80 -7.10 5.09
C LYS A 129 5.42 -5.70 5.58
N PRO A 130 5.13 -4.76 4.66
CA PRO A 130 4.69 -3.43 5.03
C PRO A 130 3.26 -3.48 5.56
N LYS A 131 3.00 -2.77 6.65
CA LYS A 131 1.65 -2.52 7.17
C LYS A 131 1.42 -1.03 7.30
N ILE A 132 0.26 -0.54 6.87
CA ILE A 132 -0.10 0.87 7.01
C ILE A 132 -0.37 1.17 8.47
N MET A 133 0.22 2.24 9.00
CA MET A 133 -0.06 2.66 10.36
C MET A 133 -1.37 3.44 10.42
N VAL A 134 -2.20 3.07 11.39
CA VAL A 134 -3.47 3.75 11.69
C VAL A 134 -3.45 4.29 13.13
N PRO A 135 -4.15 5.42 13.38
CA PRO A 135 -4.34 5.90 14.73
C PRO A 135 -5.08 4.86 15.58
N SER A 136 -4.57 4.59 16.79
CA SER A 136 -5.21 3.69 17.76
C SER A 136 -6.59 4.19 18.21
N HIS A 137 -6.79 5.50 18.16
CA HIS A 137 -8.01 6.19 18.57
C HIS A 137 -8.61 6.94 17.38
N GLY A 138 -9.94 6.80 17.22
CA GLY A 138 -10.70 7.58 16.25
C GLY A 138 -10.79 9.06 16.62
N HIS A 139 -11.48 9.85 15.80
CA HIS A 139 -11.84 11.23 16.15
C HIS A 139 -13.05 11.23 17.09
N HIS A 140 -13.12 12.16 18.05
CA HIS A 140 -14.28 12.49 18.92
C HIS A 140 -15.29 11.35 19.19
N GLY A 141 -14.85 10.27 19.84
CA GLY A 141 -15.73 9.16 20.23
C GLY A 141 -16.13 8.20 19.11
N CYS A 142 -15.66 8.41 17.89
CA CYS A 142 -15.78 7.45 16.80
C CYS A 142 -14.74 6.32 16.93
N GLY A 143 -15.04 5.20 16.29
CA GLY A 143 -14.27 3.97 16.34
C GLY A 143 -12.98 4.00 15.52
N HIS A 144 -12.42 2.83 15.28
CA HIS A 144 -11.13 2.65 14.61
C HIS A 144 -11.13 3.07 13.14
N TYR A 145 -9.97 3.54 12.68
CA TYR A 145 -9.69 3.71 11.26
C TYR A 145 -9.29 2.38 10.63
N GLU A 146 -9.66 2.20 9.37
CA GLU A 146 -9.22 1.11 8.50
C GLU A 146 -8.59 1.68 7.23
N THR A 147 -7.80 0.87 6.53
CA THR A 147 -7.29 1.20 5.20
C THR A 147 -8.39 1.07 4.15
N VAL A 148 -8.42 1.97 3.19
CA VAL A 148 -9.25 1.80 1.99
C VAL A 148 -8.59 0.75 1.09
N GLY A 149 -9.38 -0.15 0.50
CA GLY A 149 -8.88 -1.22 -0.36
C GLY A 149 -8.38 -2.46 0.38
N GLY A 150 -8.56 -2.55 1.71
CA GLY A 150 -8.27 -3.77 2.48
C GLY A 150 -6.78 -4.07 2.68
N LEU A 151 -5.91 -3.06 2.56
CA LEU A 151 -4.48 -3.21 2.82
C LEU A 151 -4.22 -3.58 4.30
N ASP A 152 -3.21 -4.41 4.54
CA ASP A 152 -2.81 -4.73 5.91
C ASP A 152 -2.43 -3.47 6.70
N PHE A 153 -2.86 -3.41 7.95
CA PHE A 153 -2.63 -2.27 8.82
C PHE A 153 -2.23 -2.65 10.24
N ILE A 154 -1.70 -1.68 10.98
CA ILE A 154 -1.31 -1.82 12.38
C ILE A 154 -1.61 -0.53 13.14
N ASN A 155 -2.08 -0.65 14.39
CA ASN A 155 -2.31 0.51 15.26
C ASN A 155 -0.99 1.10 15.75
N ASP A 156 -1.01 2.40 16.05
CA ASP A 156 0.16 3.12 16.54
C ASP A 156 0.44 2.99 18.04
N LYS A 157 -0.09 1.96 18.68
CA LYS A 157 0.25 1.63 20.07
C LYS A 157 1.72 1.23 20.13
N LYS A 158 2.51 1.96 20.92
CA LYS A 158 3.95 1.67 21.09
C LYS A 158 4.19 0.21 21.48
N SER A 159 3.34 -0.36 22.34
CA SER A 159 3.42 -1.77 22.77
C SER A 159 3.31 -2.80 21.65
N ASP A 160 2.77 -2.42 20.49
CA ASP A 160 2.54 -3.33 19.36
C ASP A 160 3.62 -3.14 18.26
N LEU A 161 4.47 -2.12 18.43
CA LEU A 161 5.49 -1.67 17.48
C LEU A 161 6.92 -1.73 18.06
N ASP A 162 7.06 -1.78 19.37
CA ASP A 162 8.33 -1.83 20.07
C ASP A 162 8.82 -3.28 20.12
N TYR A 163 9.69 -3.64 19.18
CA TYR A 163 10.26 -4.98 19.05
C TYR A 163 11.70 -4.97 19.54
N CYS A 164 12.07 -5.98 20.33
CA CYS A 164 13.44 -6.16 20.79
C CYS A 164 14.37 -6.66 19.67
N VAL A 165 15.66 -6.80 19.98
CA VAL A 165 16.67 -7.33 19.05
C VAL A 165 16.42 -8.79 18.62
N HIS A 166 15.69 -9.55 19.44
CA HIS A 166 15.25 -10.91 19.12
C HIS A 166 13.96 -10.96 18.30
N ASP A 167 13.48 -9.81 17.83
CA ASP A 167 12.29 -9.69 17.00
C ASP A 167 10.99 -10.17 17.70
N LYS A 168 10.98 -10.10 19.03
CA LYS A 168 9.78 -10.26 19.88
C LYS A 168 9.26 -8.89 20.29
N ILE A 169 7.98 -8.79 20.64
CA ILE A 169 7.47 -7.57 21.26
C ILE A 169 8.27 -7.34 22.55
N ALA A 170 8.78 -6.13 22.78
CA ALA A 170 9.70 -5.84 23.88
C ALA A 170 9.14 -6.19 25.26
N LYS A 171 7.81 -6.14 25.42
CA LYS A 171 7.11 -6.55 26.66
C LYS A 171 7.16 -8.07 26.92
N ASP A 172 7.40 -8.87 25.88
CA ASP A 172 7.42 -10.33 25.90
C ASP A 172 8.85 -10.91 25.82
N CYS A 173 9.87 -10.05 25.89
CA CYS A 173 11.28 -10.42 25.85
C CYS A 173 11.90 -10.34 27.25
#